data_AF-A0A952FHM7-F1
#
_entry.id   AF-A0A952FHM7-F1
#
_cell.length_a   1.000
_cell.length_b   1.000
_cell.length_c   1.000
_cell.angle_alpha   90.00
_cell.angle_beta   90.00
_cell.angle_gamma   90.00
#
_symmetry.space_group_name_H-M   'P 1'
#
loop_
_entity.id
_entity.type
_entity.pdbx_description
1 polymer ?
#
loop_
_entity_poly.entity_id
_entity_poly.type
_entity_poly.pdbx_seq_one_letter_code
_entity_poly.pdbx_strand_id
1 'polypeptide(L)'
;MSAPIASPAAPRLPTAPSDDKALRRAAEAGDAAAQFNLGVLSDSRVDDNGYPVPGDRAEALRWLLLAASNGLPRAQLRLAELYADSAPVSGDRVRACAWFLVAAPRLTGVQRATAEAGYRSLAARFSPGRKAKARGLATRLSTALRSRP
;
A
#
# COMPACT_ATOMS: atom_id res chain seq x y z
N MET A 1 26.39 -2.19 41.10
CA MET A 1 25.41 -1.22 40.58
C MET A 1 25.00 -1.68 39.19
N SER A 2 23.85 -2.34 39.07
CA SER A 2 23.37 -2.88 37.79
C SER A 2 22.69 -1.78 36.98
N ALA A 3 23.20 -1.48 35.79
CA ALA A 3 22.59 -0.54 34.86
C ALA A 3 21.27 -1.13 34.30
N PRO A 4 20.21 -0.33 34.14
CA PRO A 4 18.97 -0.82 33.57
C PRO A 4 19.13 -0.99 32.06
N ILE A 5 18.75 -2.16 31.56
CA ILE A 5 18.68 -2.49 30.14
C ILE A 5 17.49 -1.72 29.56
N ALA A 6 17.76 -0.70 28.76
CA ALA A 6 16.72 0.01 28.02
C ALA A 6 16.10 -0.92 26.97
N SER A 7 14.79 -1.19 27.09
CA SER A 7 14.01 -1.90 26.07
C SER A 7 14.18 -1.25 24.69
N PRO A 8 14.29 -2.04 23.60
CA PRO A 8 14.30 -1.48 22.26
C PRO A 8 12.94 -0.84 21.98
N ALA A 9 12.93 0.49 21.88
CA ALA A 9 11.76 1.26 21.49
C ALA A 9 11.26 0.77 20.12
N ALA A 10 9.99 0.36 20.07
CA ALA A 10 9.29 0.09 18.82
C ALA A 10 9.43 1.32 17.88
N PRO A 11 9.48 1.11 16.55
CA PRO A 11 9.57 2.22 15.60
C PRO A 11 8.36 3.15 15.81
N ARG A 12 8.62 4.35 16.32
CA ARG A 12 7.60 5.39 16.46
C ARG A 12 7.14 5.77 15.07
N LEU A 13 5.85 5.58 14.79
CA LEU A 13 5.20 6.21 13.65
C LEU A 13 5.34 7.74 13.82
N PRO A 14 5.66 8.50 12.76
CA PRO A 14 5.85 9.94 12.85
C PRO A 14 4.53 10.62 13.24
N THR A 15 4.54 11.42 14.31
CA THR A 15 3.35 12.05 14.89
C THR A 15 3.42 13.59 14.92
N ALA A 16 4.32 14.24 14.16
CA ALA A 16 4.42 15.70 14.14
C ALA A 16 4.32 16.34 12.73
N PRO A 17 3.74 17.55 12.59
CA PRO A 17 3.67 18.29 11.32
C PRO A 17 5.05 18.68 10.75
N SER A 18 6.10 18.71 11.58
CA SER A 18 7.49 18.85 11.14
C SER A 18 8.01 17.62 10.39
N ASP A 19 7.47 16.44 10.71
CA ASP A 19 7.80 15.19 10.05
C ASP A 19 7.17 15.13 8.66
N ASP A 20 5.98 15.72 8.44
CA ASP A 20 5.31 15.75 7.12
C ASP A 20 6.20 16.42 6.06
N LYS A 21 6.81 17.57 6.38
CA LYS A 21 7.67 18.29 5.42
C LYS A 21 8.97 17.55 5.11
N ALA A 22 9.61 16.98 6.13
CA ALA A 22 10.84 16.19 5.94
C ALA A 22 10.54 14.88 5.19
N LEU A 23 9.44 14.22 5.55
CA LEU A 23 8.93 13.01 4.90
C LEU A 23 8.58 13.28 3.43
N ARG A 24 7.94 14.41 3.14
CA ARG A 24 7.58 14.82 1.79
C ARG A 24 8.81 15.09 0.93
N ARG A 25 9.82 15.77 1.48
CA ARG A 25 11.12 15.93 0.80
C ARG A 25 11.81 14.60 0.52
N ALA A 26 11.82 13.67 1.47
CA ALA A 26 12.39 12.34 1.27
C ALA A 26 11.60 11.54 0.21
N ALA A 27 10.27 11.63 0.22
CA ALA A 27 9.41 10.99 -0.76
C ALA A 27 9.63 11.54 -2.19
N GLU A 28 9.78 12.86 -2.30
CA GLU A 28 10.12 13.58 -3.54
C GLU A 28 11.54 13.23 -4.02
N ALA A 29 12.49 13.00 -3.11
CA ALA A 29 13.84 12.54 -3.42
C ALA A 29 13.89 11.07 -3.87
N GLY A 30 12.76 10.35 -3.85
CA GLY A 30 12.68 8.97 -4.35
C GLY A 30 12.73 7.89 -3.27
N ASP A 31 12.77 8.24 -1.98
CA ASP A 31 12.81 7.25 -0.90
C ASP A 31 11.48 6.47 -0.85
N ALA A 32 11.55 5.17 -1.16
CA ALA A 32 10.39 4.29 -1.22
C ALA A 32 9.65 4.14 0.12
N ALA A 33 10.37 4.17 1.24
CA ALA A 33 9.77 4.09 2.58
C ALA A 33 9.07 5.42 2.93
N ALA A 34 9.67 6.55 2.56
CA ALA A 34 9.06 7.86 2.73
C ALA A 34 7.80 8.02 1.86
N GLN A 35 7.85 7.60 0.60
CA GLN A 35 6.69 7.56 -0.30
C GLN A 35 5.58 6.69 0.28
N PHE A 36 5.92 5.53 0.85
CA PHE A 36 4.93 4.67 1.51
C PHE A 36 4.29 5.34 2.71
N ASN A 37 5.10 5.88 3.62
CA ASN A 37 4.62 6.54 4.83
C ASN A 37 3.75 7.76 4.51
N LEU A 38 4.14 8.56 3.50
CA LEU A 38 3.37 9.71 3.06
C LEU A 38 2.05 9.28 2.42
N GLY A 39 2.04 8.18 1.68
CA GLY A 39 0.84 7.59 1.12
C GLY A 39 -0.15 7.12 2.19
N VAL A 40 0.33 6.42 3.23
CA VAL A 40 -0.49 5.99 4.36
C VAL A 40 -1.00 7.18 5.18
N LEU A 41 -0.15 8.18 5.39
CA LEU A 41 -0.53 9.41 6.09
C LEU A 41 -1.64 10.14 5.34
N SER A 42 -1.49 10.30 4.02
CA SER A 42 -2.49 10.95 3.16
C SER A 42 -3.81 10.19 3.18
N ASP A 43 -3.79 8.85 3.14
CA ASP A 43 -5.01 8.05 3.16
C ASP A 43 -5.80 8.19 4.48
N SER A 44 -5.09 8.40 5.59
CA SER A 44 -5.69 8.54 6.92
C SER A 44 -6.05 9.97 7.28
N ARG A 45 -5.89 10.94 6.36
CA ARG A 45 -6.23 12.34 6.64
C ARG A 45 -7.74 12.51 6.75
N VAL A 46 -8.13 13.15 7.84
CA VAL A 46 -9.50 13.52 8.15
C VAL A 46 -9.60 15.03 8.36
N ASP A 47 -10.75 15.61 8.02
CA ASP A 47 -11.07 16.99 8.33
C ASP A 47 -11.35 17.19 9.83
N ASP A 48 -11.62 18.42 10.24
CA ASP A 48 -11.90 18.77 11.65
C ASP A 48 -13.15 18.05 12.20
N ASN A 49 -13.97 17.47 11.32
CA ASN A 49 -15.16 16.71 11.65
C ASN A 49 -14.91 15.20 11.67
N GLY A 50 -13.67 14.76 11.40
CA GLY A 50 -13.29 13.35 11.38
C GLY A 50 -13.65 12.61 10.09
N TYR A 51 -14.08 13.31 9.04
CA TYR A 51 -14.38 12.71 7.74
C TYR A 51 -13.14 12.66 6.85
N PRO A 52 -12.99 11.61 6.00
CA PRO A 52 -11.89 11.54 5.05
C PRO A 52 -11.86 12.78 4.15
N VAL A 53 -10.70 13.43 4.07
CA VAL A 53 -10.55 14.65 3.25
C VAL A 53 -10.68 14.29 1.77
N PRO A 54 -11.61 14.90 1.01
CA PRO A 54 -11.74 14.66 -0.42
C PRO A 54 -10.46 15.04 -1.18
N GLY A 55 -9.88 14.10 -1.94
CA GLY A 55 -8.67 14.31 -2.74
C GLY A 55 -7.41 13.69 -2.14
N ASP A 56 -7.35 13.53 -0.82
CA ASP A 56 -6.18 12.93 -0.16
C ASP A 56 -6.02 11.44 -0.49
N ARG A 57 -7.12 10.73 -0.78
CA ARG A 57 -7.05 9.35 -1.32
C ARG A 57 -6.35 9.29 -2.68
N ALA A 58 -6.49 10.33 -3.51
CA ALA A 58 -5.80 10.38 -4.81
C ALA A 58 -4.31 10.66 -4.62
N GLU A 59 -3.94 11.51 -3.66
CA GLU A 59 -2.55 11.74 -3.27
C GLU A 59 -1.93 10.46 -2.68
N ALA A 60 -2.65 9.76 -1.80
CA ALA A 60 -2.26 8.47 -1.23
C ALA A 60 -1.96 7.44 -2.32
N LEU A 61 -2.85 7.28 -3.29
CA LEU A 61 -2.66 6.39 -4.42
C LEU A 61 -1.42 6.75 -5.24
N ARG A 62 -1.16 8.04 -5.48
CA ARG A 62 0.04 8.48 -6.21
C ARG A 62 1.31 8.06 -5.48
N TRP A 63 1.42 8.38 -4.19
CA TRP A 63 2.60 8.06 -3.39
C TRP A 63 2.82 6.56 -3.21
N LEU A 64 1.76 5.80 -2.99
CA LEU A 64 1.84 4.35 -2.89
C LEU A 64 2.20 3.68 -4.22
N LEU A 65 1.75 4.22 -5.36
CA LEU A 65 2.17 3.76 -6.68
C LEU A 65 3.66 4.00 -6.92
N LEU A 66 4.18 5.16 -6.52
CA LEU A 66 5.61 5.47 -6.54
C LEU A 66 6.41 4.47 -5.67
N ALA A 67 6.01 4.27 -4.41
CA ALA A 67 6.67 3.33 -3.51
C ALA A 67 6.63 1.88 -4.04
N ALA A 68 5.47 1.45 -4.56
CA ALA A 68 5.32 0.14 -5.18
C ALA A 68 6.20 -0.02 -6.41
N SER A 69 6.36 1.06 -7.19
CA SER A 69 7.19 1.12 -8.39
C SER A 69 8.69 1.08 -8.09
N ASN A 70 9.10 1.59 -6.94
CA ASN A 70 10.45 1.46 -6.39
C ASN A 70 10.67 0.11 -5.67
N GLY A 71 9.76 -0.85 -5.88
CA GLY A 71 9.93 -2.23 -5.45
C GLY A 71 9.44 -2.54 -4.03
N LEU A 72 8.85 -1.59 -3.30
CA LEU A 72 8.42 -1.83 -1.92
C LEU A 72 7.17 -2.75 -1.85
N PRO A 73 7.28 -4.01 -1.37
CA PRO A 73 6.15 -4.94 -1.36
C PRO A 73 5.02 -4.51 -0.42
N ARG A 74 5.35 -3.78 0.65
CA ARG A 74 4.36 -3.21 1.58
C ARG A 74 3.47 -2.17 0.90
N ALA A 75 4.01 -1.37 -0.01
CA ALA A 75 3.21 -0.43 -0.79
C ALA A 75 2.25 -1.15 -1.75
N GLN A 76 2.69 -2.25 -2.35
CA GLN A 76 1.83 -3.08 -3.20
C GLN A 76 0.65 -3.67 -2.42
N LEU A 77 0.88 -4.10 -1.18
CA LEU A 77 -0.20 -4.57 -0.28
C LEU A 77 -1.17 -3.44 0.05
N ARG A 78 -0.68 -2.26 0.44
CA ARG A 78 -1.54 -1.11 0.75
C ARG A 78 -2.36 -0.65 -0.45
N LEU A 79 -1.78 -0.61 -1.66
CA LEU A 79 -2.54 -0.35 -2.88
C LEU A 79 -3.66 -1.36 -3.08
N ALA A 80 -3.40 -2.64 -2.82
CA ALA A 80 -4.41 -3.67 -2.94
C ALA A 80 -5.58 -3.43 -1.96
N GLU A 81 -5.29 -3.06 -0.71
CA GLU A 81 -6.30 -2.71 0.30
C GLU A 81 -7.11 -1.47 -0.11
N LEU A 82 -6.44 -0.41 -0.60
CA LEU A 82 -7.14 0.81 -1.07
C LEU A 82 -8.08 0.55 -2.23
N TYR A 83 -7.68 -0.29 -3.18
CA TYR A 83 -8.56 -0.68 -4.28
C TYR A 83 -9.65 -1.65 -3.81
N ALA A 84 -9.41 -2.46 -2.79
CA ALA A 84 -10.40 -3.38 -2.24
C ALA A 84 -11.54 -2.66 -1.52
N ASP A 85 -11.20 -1.56 -0.84
CA ASP A 85 -12.12 -0.69 -0.10
C ASP A 85 -13.05 0.12 -1.01
N SER A 86 -12.68 0.30 -2.28
CA SER A 86 -13.54 0.97 -3.25
C SER A 86 -14.87 0.22 -3.49
N ALA A 87 -15.87 0.97 -3.99
CA ALA A 87 -17.24 0.49 -4.14
C ALA A 87 -17.33 -0.85 -4.92
N PRO A 88 -18.27 -1.75 -4.56
CA PRO A 88 -18.33 -3.10 -5.13
C PRO A 88 -18.44 -3.21 -6.64
N VAL A 89 -18.99 -2.17 -7.25
CA VAL A 89 -19.32 -2.09 -8.67
C VAL A 89 -18.14 -1.57 -9.49
N SER A 90 -17.12 -0.99 -8.84
CA SER A 90 -15.95 -0.44 -9.55
C SER A 90 -15.04 -1.55 -10.08
N GLY A 91 -14.38 -1.27 -11.21
CA GLY A 91 -13.32 -2.13 -11.77
C GLY A 91 -12.07 -2.22 -10.88
N ASP A 92 -12.04 -1.48 -9.79
CA ASP A 92 -10.93 -1.40 -8.84
C ASP A 92 -10.72 -2.70 -8.09
N ARG A 93 -11.76 -3.48 -7.80
CA ARG A 93 -11.57 -4.79 -7.15
C ARG A 93 -10.74 -5.77 -7.99
N VAL A 94 -10.77 -5.63 -9.32
CA VAL A 94 -9.87 -6.41 -10.21
C VAL A 94 -8.43 -5.93 -10.07
N ARG A 95 -8.22 -4.61 -9.96
CA ARG A 95 -6.91 -4.01 -9.66
C ARG A 95 -6.41 -4.44 -8.28
N ALA A 96 -7.27 -4.47 -7.26
CA ALA A 96 -6.98 -4.94 -5.91
C ALA A 96 -6.44 -6.36 -5.92
N CYS A 97 -7.17 -7.29 -6.56
CA CYS A 97 -6.73 -8.68 -6.72
C CYS A 97 -5.38 -8.78 -7.44
N ALA A 98 -5.17 -7.96 -8.46
CA ALA A 98 -3.89 -7.97 -9.18
C ALA A 98 -2.73 -7.52 -8.29
N TRP A 99 -2.91 -6.46 -7.51
CA TRP A 99 -1.90 -6.00 -6.55
C TRP A 99 -1.64 -7.02 -5.44
N PHE A 100 -2.66 -7.68 -4.90
CA PHE A 100 -2.48 -8.78 -3.94
C PHE A 100 -1.63 -9.92 -4.52
N LEU A 101 -1.87 -10.30 -5.78
CA LEU A 101 -1.11 -11.36 -6.46
C LEU A 101 0.35 -10.97 -6.70
N VAL A 102 0.64 -9.70 -6.94
CA VAL A 102 2.02 -9.20 -7.12
C VAL A 102 2.74 -9.09 -5.77
N ALA A 103 2.03 -8.68 -4.71
CA ALA A 103 2.59 -8.45 -3.38
C ALA A 103 2.89 -9.75 -2.62
N ALA A 104 1.95 -10.71 -2.62
CA ALA A 104 2.04 -11.95 -1.84
C ALA A 104 3.39 -12.71 -1.96
N PRO A 105 3.96 -12.96 -3.16
CA PRO A 105 5.23 -13.67 -3.28
C PRO A 105 6.44 -12.88 -2.76
N ARG A 106 6.32 -11.56 -2.59
CA ARG A 106 7.38 -10.67 -2.10
C ARG A 106 7.25 -10.35 -0.60
N LEU A 107 6.18 -10.82 0.05
CA LEU A 107 5.90 -10.58 1.46
C LEU A 107 6.14 -11.85 2.29
N THR A 108 6.31 -11.67 3.59
CA THR A 108 6.51 -12.75 4.56
C THR A 108 5.60 -12.58 5.78
N GLY A 109 5.38 -13.69 6.51
CA GLY A 109 4.59 -13.70 7.74
C GLY A 109 3.17 -13.17 7.57
N VAL A 110 2.74 -12.32 8.52
CA VAL A 110 1.38 -11.75 8.56
C VAL A 110 1.04 -11.00 7.28
N GLN A 111 1.98 -10.24 6.71
CA GLN A 111 1.71 -9.41 5.52
C GLN A 111 1.38 -10.27 4.29
N ARG A 112 2.05 -11.41 4.15
CA ARG A 112 1.72 -12.39 3.09
C ARG A 112 0.36 -13.00 3.31
N ALA A 113 0.05 -13.42 4.54
CA ALA A 113 -1.25 -13.98 4.88
C ALA A 113 -2.38 -12.97 4.60
N THR A 114 -2.19 -11.69 4.93
CA THR A 114 -3.12 -10.61 4.60
C THR A 114 -3.31 -10.49 3.09
N ALA A 115 -2.24 -10.53 2.30
CA ALA A 115 -2.33 -10.45 0.85
C ALA A 115 -3.13 -11.62 0.25
N GLU A 116 -2.83 -12.84 0.70
CA GLU A 116 -3.51 -14.05 0.24
C GLU A 116 -4.99 -14.07 0.66
N ALA A 117 -5.28 -13.66 1.90
CA ALA A 117 -6.65 -13.55 2.42
C ALA A 117 -7.45 -12.48 1.67
N GLY A 118 -6.86 -11.32 1.41
CA GLY A 118 -7.48 -10.23 0.64
C GLY A 118 -7.81 -10.63 -0.80
N TYR A 119 -6.90 -11.35 -1.46
CA TYR A 119 -7.19 -11.94 -2.76
C TYR A 119 -8.33 -12.97 -2.67
N ARG A 120 -8.28 -13.88 -1.69
CA ARG A 120 -9.27 -14.96 -1.53
C ARG A 120 -10.68 -14.39 -1.31
N SER A 121 -10.82 -13.38 -0.44
CA SER A 121 -12.12 -12.78 -0.11
C SER A 121 -12.77 -12.09 -1.30
N LEU A 122 -11.99 -11.33 -2.09
CA LEU A 122 -12.47 -10.66 -3.29
C LEU A 122 -12.74 -11.65 -4.43
N ALA A 123 -11.80 -12.57 -4.68
CA ALA A 123 -11.90 -13.53 -5.77
C ALA A 123 -13.02 -14.55 -5.57
N ALA A 124 -13.46 -14.82 -4.33
CA ALA A 124 -14.62 -15.69 -4.07
C ALA A 124 -15.88 -15.24 -4.81
N ARG A 125 -16.07 -13.92 -4.97
CA ARG A 125 -17.25 -13.31 -5.61
C ARG A 125 -17.06 -13.04 -7.11
N PHE A 126 -15.92 -13.42 -7.68
CA PHE A 126 -15.58 -13.10 -9.07
C PHE A 126 -15.93 -14.24 -10.02
N SER A 127 -16.45 -13.86 -11.20
CA SER A 127 -16.53 -14.77 -12.34
C SER A 127 -15.14 -15.18 -12.82
N PRO A 128 -15.00 -16.33 -13.52
CA PRO A 128 -13.74 -16.77 -14.10
C PRO A 128 -13.05 -15.70 -14.95
N GLY A 129 -13.82 -14.95 -15.74
CA GLY A 129 -13.30 -13.85 -16.57
C GLY A 129 -12.69 -12.70 -15.75
N ARG A 130 -13.28 -12.33 -14.59
CA ARG A 130 -12.70 -11.30 -13.70
C ARG A 130 -11.42 -11.79 -13.04
N LYS A 131 -11.35 -13.07 -12.65
CA LYS A 131 -10.12 -13.71 -12.12
C LYS A 131 -9.00 -13.72 -13.18
N ALA A 132 -9.34 -14.07 -14.43
CA ALA A 132 -8.39 -14.05 -15.54
C ALA A 132 -7.86 -12.63 -15.82
N LYS A 133 -8.74 -11.62 -15.82
CA LYS A 133 -8.33 -10.20 -15.95
C LYS A 133 -7.37 -9.77 -14.83
N ALA A 134 -7.67 -10.13 -13.57
CA ALA A 134 -6.79 -9.82 -12.44
C ALA A 134 -5.40 -10.44 -12.60
N ARG A 135 -5.33 -11.72 -13.00
CA ARG A 135 -4.06 -12.42 -13.27
C ARG A 135 -3.28 -11.76 -14.40
N GLY A 136 -3.93 -11.45 -15.52
CA GLY A 136 -3.27 -10.79 -16.65
C GLY A 136 -2.72 -9.41 -16.27
N LEU A 137 -3.45 -8.66 -15.44
CA LEU A 137 -2.98 -7.37 -14.93
C LEU A 137 -1.81 -7.55 -13.94
N ALA A 138 -1.86 -8.54 -13.05
CA ALA A 138 -0.77 -8.88 -12.15
C ALA A 138 0.52 -9.24 -12.89
N THR A 139 0.42 -10.02 -13.97
CA THR A 139 1.57 -10.36 -14.82
C THR A 139 2.20 -9.09 -15.41
N ARG A 140 1.39 -8.20 -16.00
CA ARG A 140 1.88 -6.93 -16.58
C ARG A 140 2.55 -6.05 -15.54
N LEU A 141 1.92 -5.89 -14.37
CA LEU A 141 2.49 -5.16 -13.24
C LEU A 141 3.81 -5.77 -12.79
N SER A 142 3.88 -7.09 -12.59
CA SER A 142 5.10 -7.76 -12.16
C SER A 142 6.26 -7.57 -13.14
N THR A 143 5.97 -7.53 -14.44
CA THR A 143 6.97 -7.28 -15.48
C THR A 143 7.40 -5.82 -15.47
N ALA A 144 6.46 -4.87 -15.45
CA ALA A 144 6.77 -3.44 -15.40
C ALA A 144 7.60 -3.05 -14.17
N LEU A 145 7.35 -3.69 -13.03
CA LEU A 145 8.08 -3.46 -11.78
C LEU A 145 9.48 -4.08 -11.75
N ARG A 146 9.75 -5.07 -12.62
CA ARG A 146 11.08 -5.70 -12.76
C ARG A 146 11.93 -5.00 -13.81
N SER A 147 11.31 -4.35 -14.80
CA SER A 147 11.99 -3.70 -15.92
C SER A 147 12.38 -2.24 -15.64
N ARG A 148 12.13 -1.73 -14.43
CA ARG A 148 12.57 -0.39 -14.04
C ARG A 148 14.06 -0.46 -13.63
N PRO A 149 14.91 0.39 -14.24
CA PRO A 149 16.34 0.44 -13.94
C PRO A 149 16.63 0.94 -12.53
#